data_AF-A0A4S4DI14-F1
#
_entry.id   AF-A0A4S4DI14-F1
#
_cell.length_a   1.000
_cell.length_b   1.000
_cell.length_c   1.000
_cell.angle_alpha   90.00
_cell.angle_beta   90.00
_cell.angle_gamma   90.00
#
_symmetry.space_group_name_H-M   'P 1'
#
loop_
_entity.id
_entity.type
_entity.pdbx_description
1 polymer ?
#
loop_
_entity_poly.entity_id
_entity_poly.type
_entity_poly.pdbx_seq_one_letter_code
_entity_poly.pdbx_strand_id
1 'polypeptide(L)'
;MAENEINTMKRRLASVTNHVAPMSISGSIGLCNCSASSSSSSSSSSMNDRYHRIHGEVPTHDPVWRLVDCDDNGKEFTDILYEKAVGEPIAKITINRQERRNAFRPHTIKELIHAFNDARDDSSVGVIILTGKGTKAFCSGGDQALRSKDGYADYENFGRLNVLDLQVGSFDAGYGSSIMSRLVGPKKAREMWFLARFYTASEAEKMGLVNAVVPLEKLEQETVKWCREILRNSPTAIRVLKSALNAVDDGHSGLQVWDVSCGKNEGLIGGATISLFNTKKQLKTGRHKLRLLLGFLRKNEGSHLEKLVNKYERGQIQRVD
;
A
#
# COMPACT_ATOMS: atom_id res chain seq x y z
N MET A 1 -23.33 32.96 -7.87
CA MET A 1 -23.30 31.65 -7.18
C MET A 1 -24.58 30.91 -7.53
N ALA A 2 -24.55 29.90 -8.42
CA ALA A 2 -25.72 29.03 -8.68
C ALA A 2 -25.41 27.79 -9.57
N GLU A 3 -24.37 27.82 -10.42
CA GLU A 3 -24.20 26.78 -11.46
C GLU A 3 -23.34 25.58 -11.01
N ASN A 4 -22.33 25.83 -10.17
CA ASN A 4 -21.45 24.78 -9.63
C ASN A 4 -22.14 23.87 -8.61
N GLU A 5 -23.12 24.39 -7.85
CA GLU A 5 -23.85 23.60 -6.86
C GLU A 5 -24.85 22.63 -7.53
N ILE A 6 -25.52 23.07 -8.60
CA ILE A 6 -26.45 22.24 -9.38
C ILE A 6 -25.70 21.08 -10.07
N ASN A 7 -24.51 21.34 -10.61
CA ASN A 7 -23.68 20.28 -11.21
C ASN A 7 -23.13 19.28 -10.17
N THR A 8 -22.95 19.74 -8.93
CA THR A 8 -22.53 18.89 -7.81
C THR A 8 -23.69 18.01 -7.32
N MET A 9 -24.91 18.55 -7.27
CA MET A 9 -26.12 17.79 -6.93
C MET A 9 -26.48 16.75 -8.00
N LYS A 10 -26.39 17.09 -9.30
CA LYS A 10 -26.66 16.13 -10.40
C LYS A 10 -25.72 14.93 -10.37
N ARG A 11 -24.43 15.14 -10.06
CA ARG A 11 -23.44 14.05 -9.90
C ARG A 11 -23.75 13.14 -8.70
N ARG A 12 -24.25 13.70 -7.59
CA ARG A 12 -24.63 12.92 -6.40
C ARG A 12 -25.89 12.09 -6.63
N LEU A 13 -26.86 12.58 -7.40
CA LEU A 13 -28.10 11.85 -7.68
C LEU A 13 -27.88 10.64 -8.62
N ALA A 14 -26.96 10.77 -9.59
CA ALA A 14 -26.57 9.69 -10.49
C ALA A 14 -25.82 8.54 -9.79
N SER A 15 -25.04 8.87 -8.74
CA SER A 15 -24.35 7.87 -7.92
C SER A 15 -25.31 7.05 -7.06
N VAL A 16 -26.45 7.60 -6.65
CA VAL A 16 -27.42 6.91 -5.78
C VAL A 16 -28.36 6.02 -6.59
N THR A 17 -28.73 6.41 -7.81
CA THR A 17 -29.66 5.65 -8.66
C THR A 17 -29.06 4.33 -9.17
N ASN A 18 -27.75 4.23 -9.36
CA ASN A 18 -27.08 2.99 -9.76
C ASN A 18 -26.93 1.94 -8.63
N HIS A 19 -27.21 2.30 -7.38
CA HIS A 19 -27.11 1.39 -6.24
C HIS A 19 -28.47 0.88 -5.72
N VAL A 20 -29.58 1.38 -6.26
CA VAL A 20 -30.94 1.10 -5.72
C VAL A 20 -31.84 0.35 -6.71
N ALA A 21 -31.44 0.18 -7.98
CA ALA A 21 -32.22 -0.63 -8.93
C ALA A 21 -31.85 -2.12 -8.85
N PRO A 22 -32.74 -3.02 -8.41
CA PRO A 22 -32.51 -4.46 -8.50
C PRO A 22 -32.57 -4.89 -9.97
N MET A 23 -31.50 -5.53 -10.46
CA MET A 23 -31.53 -6.20 -11.76
C MET A 23 -32.50 -7.38 -11.69
N SER A 24 -33.63 -7.26 -12.38
CA SER A 24 -34.56 -8.35 -12.64
C SER A 24 -33.94 -9.33 -13.63
N ILE A 25 -33.56 -10.53 -13.15
CA ILE A 25 -33.27 -11.67 -14.01
C ILE A 25 -34.60 -12.38 -14.27
N SER A 26 -35.09 -12.31 -15.52
CA SER A 26 -36.26 -13.04 -15.99
C SER A 26 -35.88 -14.08 -17.03
N GLY A 27 -36.35 -15.33 -16.82
CA GLY A 27 -36.41 -16.45 -17.79
C GLY A 27 -35.07 -17.13 -18.11
N SER A 28 -34.93 -18.46 -18.15
CA SER A 28 -35.91 -19.56 -18.22
C SER A 28 -35.21 -20.87 -17.84
N ILE A 29 -35.92 -21.73 -17.10
CA ILE A 29 -35.48 -23.08 -16.71
C ILE A 29 -35.56 -23.97 -17.95
N GLY A 30 -34.41 -24.31 -18.53
CA GLY A 30 -34.27 -25.34 -19.55
C GLY A 30 -33.68 -26.61 -18.93
N LEU A 31 -34.50 -27.65 -18.80
CA LEU A 31 -34.06 -29.02 -18.52
C LEU A 31 -33.20 -29.51 -19.70
N CYS A 32 -31.92 -29.83 -19.48
CA CYS A 32 -31.10 -30.52 -20.47
C CYS A 32 -30.59 -31.87 -19.93
N ASN A 33 -31.02 -32.93 -20.62
CA ASN A 33 -30.71 -34.33 -20.38
C ASN A 33 -29.20 -34.63 -20.38
N CYS A 34 -28.77 -35.37 -19.38
CA CYS A 34 -27.44 -35.97 -19.29
C CYS A 34 -27.34 -37.10 -20.33
N SER A 35 -26.57 -36.91 -21.39
CA SER A 35 -26.08 -38.00 -22.24
C SER A 35 -24.57 -38.06 -22.10
N ALA A 36 -24.06 -39.15 -21.55
CA ALA A 36 -22.64 -39.37 -21.34
C ALA A 36 -21.93 -39.54 -22.69
N SER A 37 -21.11 -38.55 -23.05
CA SER A 37 -20.06 -38.69 -24.06
C SER A 37 -18.76 -38.20 -23.46
N SER A 38 -17.85 -39.14 -23.23
CA SER A 38 -16.50 -38.95 -22.74
C SER A 38 -15.67 -38.17 -23.76
N SER A 39 -15.70 -36.84 -23.65
CA SER A 39 -14.67 -35.96 -24.20
C SER A 39 -13.77 -35.51 -23.06
N SER A 40 -12.54 -36.00 -23.05
CA SER A 40 -11.45 -35.51 -22.21
C SER A 40 -11.12 -34.06 -22.59
N SER A 41 -11.84 -33.10 -22.00
CA SER A 41 -11.48 -31.70 -22.08
C SER A 41 -10.44 -31.41 -21.01
N SER A 42 -9.18 -31.37 -21.43
CA SER A 42 -8.08 -30.81 -20.65
C SER A 42 -8.36 -29.32 -20.40
N SER A 43 -9.10 -29.04 -19.33
CA SER A 43 -9.42 -27.68 -18.89
C SER A 43 -8.24 -27.11 -18.09
N SER A 44 -7.10 -26.90 -18.75
CA SER A 44 -6.05 -26.04 -18.24
C SER A 44 -6.40 -24.58 -18.54
N SER A 45 -7.48 -24.05 -17.96
CA SER A 45 -7.60 -22.59 -17.88
C SER A 45 -6.46 -22.12 -16.98
N SER A 46 -5.41 -21.55 -17.58
CA SER A 46 -4.29 -20.99 -16.85
C SER A 46 -4.83 -20.04 -15.77
N MET A 47 -4.18 -19.94 -14.61
CA MET A 47 -4.60 -18.98 -13.57
C MET A 47 -4.77 -17.54 -14.14
N ASN A 48 -4.00 -17.20 -15.19
CA ASN A 48 -4.13 -15.95 -15.94
C ASN A 48 -5.51 -15.77 -16.59
N ASP A 49 -6.13 -16.82 -17.14
CA ASP A 49 -7.46 -16.75 -17.78
C ASP A 49 -8.58 -16.44 -16.78
N ARG A 50 -8.36 -16.76 -15.49
CA ARG A 50 -9.32 -16.46 -14.43
C ARG A 50 -9.14 -15.03 -13.91
N TYR A 51 -7.89 -14.60 -13.73
CA TYR A 51 -7.58 -13.22 -13.32
C TYR A 51 -8.09 -12.21 -14.35
N HIS A 52 -7.80 -12.41 -15.64
CA HIS A 52 -8.27 -11.52 -16.71
C HIS A 52 -9.79 -11.51 -16.86
N ARG A 53 -10.49 -12.62 -16.58
CA ARG A 53 -11.96 -12.63 -16.60
C ARG A 53 -12.59 -11.76 -15.51
N ILE A 54 -11.95 -11.63 -14.36
CA ILE A 54 -12.46 -10.85 -13.23
C ILE A 54 -12.04 -9.38 -13.34
N HIS A 55 -10.78 -9.13 -13.73
CA HIS A 55 -10.18 -7.79 -13.70
C HIS A 55 -10.08 -7.10 -15.06
N GLY A 56 -10.35 -7.81 -16.17
CA GLY A 56 -10.19 -7.31 -17.53
C GLY A 56 -8.72 -7.15 -17.95
N GLU A 57 -8.50 -6.67 -19.19
CA GLU A 57 -7.16 -6.39 -19.71
C GLU A 57 -6.60 -5.08 -19.15
N VAL A 58 -5.34 -5.08 -18.71
CA VAL A 58 -4.64 -3.88 -18.23
C VAL A 58 -4.18 -3.06 -19.44
N PRO A 59 -4.48 -1.75 -19.50
CA PRO A 59 -3.97 -0.90 -20.57
C PRO A 59 -2.45 -0.99 -20.65
N THR A 60 -1.91 -1.10 -21.87
CA THR A 60 -0.48 -1.27 -22.15
C THR A 60 0.15 -0.06 -22.82
N HIS A 61 -0.62 1.01 -23.04
CA HIS A 61 -0.13 2.25 -23.66
C HIS A 61 0.92 2.92 -22.78
N ASP A 62 1.84 3.64 -23.43
CA ASP A 62 2.88 4.39 -22.74
C ASP A 62 2.26 5.57 -21.96
N PRO A 63 2.62 5.76 -20.68
CA PRO A 63 2.11 6.88 -19.90
C PRO A 63 2.65 8.21 -20.45
N VAL A 64 1.80 9.23 -20.46
CA VAL A 64 2.22 10.60 -20.75
C VAL A 64 2.51 11.30 -19.43
N TRP A 65 3.75 11.75 -19.26
CA TRP A 65 4.20 12.40 -18.03
C TRP A 65 4.08 13.93 -18.13
N ARG A 66 3.54 14.56 -17.09
CA ARG A 66 3.58 16.01 -16.89
C ARG A 66 4.57 16.31 -15.78
N LEU A 67 5.54 17.17 -16.06
CA LEU A 67 6.52 17.63 -15.08
C LEU A 67 5.87 18.54 -14.02
N VAL A 68 6.30 18.38 -12.78
CA VAL A 68 6.01 19.27 -11.67
C VAL A 68 7.31 20.01 -11.38
N ASP A 69 7.40 21.27 -11.82
CA ASP A 69 8.67 21.99 -11.92
C ASP A 69 9.19 22.48 -10.55
N CYS A 70 8.30 22.71 -9.59
CA CYS A 70 8.64 23.26 -8.28
C CYS A 70 7.80 22.69 -7.13
N ASP A 71 8.29 22.89 -5.91
CA ASP A 71 7.56 22.61 -4.67
C ASP A 71 6.52 23.70 -4.35
N ASP A 72 5.77 23.52 -3.26
CA ASP A 72 4.75 24.47 -2.79
C ASP A 72 5.29 25.88 -2.49
N ASN A 73 6.60 26.03 -2.30
CA ASN A 73 7.27 27.31 -2.06
C ASN A 73 7.80 27.94 -3.36
N GLY A 74 7.55 27.32 -4.51
CA GLY A 74 8.05 27.76 -5.81
C GLY A 74 9.53 27.44 -6.04
N LYS A 75 10.14 26.54 -5.24
CA LYS A 75 11.52 26.12 -5.43
C LYS A 75 11.60 24.96 -6.41
N GLU A 76 12.41 25.12 -7.45
CA GLU A 76 12.59 24.09 -8.48
C GLU A 76 13.30 22.83 -7.95
N PHE A 77 12.91 21.67 -8.50
CA PHE A 77 13.60 20.42 -8.26
C PHE A 77 14.85 20.29 -9.14
N THR A 78 15.99 20.00 -8.50
CA THR A 78 17.30 19.97 -9.16
C THR A 78 17.94 18.59 -9.11
N ASP A 79 17.83 17.91 -7.96
CA ASP A 79 18.39 16.57 -7.75
C ASP A 79 17.36 15.46 -8.06
N ILE A 80 16.09 15.81 -8.30
CA ILE A 80 15.03 14.89 -8.71
C ILE A 80 14.26 15.40 -9.94
N LEU A 81 13.58 14.49 -10.64
CA LEU A 81 12.47 14.81 -11.54
C LEU A 81 11.19 14.31 -10.89
N TYR A 82 10.18 15.17 -10.82
CA TYR A 82 8.87 14.82 -10.29
C TYR A 82 7.80 14.97 -11.37
N GLU A 83 7.12 13.88 -11.69
CA GLU A 83 6.17 13.82 -12.80
C GLU A 83 4.85 13.19 -12.35
N LYS A 84 3.73 13.64 -12.91
CA LYS A 84 2.39 13.04 -12.74
C LYS A 84 1.87 12.55 -14.09
N ALA A 85 1.35 11.33 -14.13
CA ALA A 85 0.79 10.77 -15.36
C ALA A 85 -0.50 11.50 -15.75
N VAL A 86 -0.62 11.90 -17.00
CA VAL A 86 -1.81 12.60 -17.51
C VAL A 86 -2.95 11.60 -17.68
N GLY A 87 -4.03 11.80 -16.94
CA GLY A 87 -5.22 10.96 -17.01
C GLY A 87 -5.12 9.65 -16.22
N GLU A 88 -4.02 9.42 -15.49
CA GLU A 88 -3.81 8.24 -14.67
C GLU A 88 -3.37 8.63 -13.24
N PRO A 89 -3.85 7.97 -12.18
CA PRO A 89 -3.54 8.32 -10.80
C PRO A 89 -2.17 7.78 -10.35
N ILE A 90 -1.12 8.11 -11.12
CA ILE A 90 0.25 7.65 -10.95
C ILE A 90 1.19 8.85 -10.90
N ALA A 91 2.04 8.90 -9.87
CA ALA A 91 3.16 9.82 -9.78
C ALA A 91 4.49 9.07 -10.00
N LYS A 92 5.49 9.73 -10.59
CA LYS A 92 6.85 9.21 -10.78
C LYS A 92 7.86 10.20 -10.21
N ILE A 93 8.68 9.72 -9.29
CA ILE A 93 9.76 10.47 -8.66
C ILE A 93 11.08 9.79 -9.08
N THR A 94 11.95 10.54 -9.74
CA THR A 94 13.21 10.04 -10.30
C THR A 94 14.39 10.78 -9.69
N ILE A 95 15.34 10.07 -9.07
CA ILE A 95 16.61 10.70 -8.64
C ILE A 95 17.43 11.06 -9.89
N ASN A 96 17.87 12.31 -10.00
CA ASN A 96 18.48 12.93 -11.18
C ASN A 96 19.94 13.35 -10.92
N ARG A 97 20.80 12.41 -10.49
CA ARG A 97 22.23 12.67 -10.20
C ARG A 97 23.13 11.58 -10.80
N GLN A 98 22.95 11.30 -12.10
CA GLN A 98 23.59 10.19 -12.81
C GLN A 98 25.12 10.20 -12.75
N GLU A 99 25.71 11.39 -12.76
CA GLU A 99 27.14 11.64 -12.65
C GLU A 99 27.73 11.16 -11.32
N ARG A 100 26.89 11.04 -10.29
CA ARG A 100 27.21 10.44 -8.98
C ARG A 100 26.49 9.11 -8.74
N ARG A 101 26.09 8.39 -9.81
CA ARG A 101 25.33 7.13 -9.70
C ARG A 101 24.05 7.26 -8.85
N ASN A 102 23.40 8.42 -8.95
CA ASN A 102 22.21 8.77 -8.18
C ASN A 102 22.43 8.71 -6.65
N ALA A 103 23.64 9.01 -6.19
CA ALA A 103 23.90 9.20 -4.76
C ALA A 103 23.09 10.39 -4.22
N PHE A 104 22.43 10.23 -3.07
CA PHE A 104 21.66 11.31 -2.44
C PHE A 104 22.54 12.17 -1.52
N ARG A 105 22.24 13.47 -1.48
CA ARG A 105 22.75 14.41 -0.48
C ARG A 105 21.59 14.96 0.36
N PRO A 106 21.84 15.72 1.44
CA PRO A 106 20.76 16.29 2.25
C PRO A 106 19.73 17.08 1.43
N HIS A 107 20.17 17.82 0.41
CA HIS A 107 19.28 18.51 -0.52
C HIS A 107 18.38 17.55 -1.33
N THR A 108 18.93 16.47 -1.90
CA THR A 108 18.15 15.41 -2.56
C THR A 108 17.07 14.85 -1.65
N ILE A 109 17.38 14.61 -0.37
CA ILE A 109 16.41 14.08 0.61
C ILE A 109 15.29 15.10 0.88
N LYS A 110 15.61 16.41 0.98
CA LYS A 110 14.57 17.44 1.12
C LYS A 110 13.63 17.45 -0.07
N GLU A 111 14.16 17.45 -1.29
CA GLU A 111 13.36 17.41 -2.52
C GLU A 111 12.47 16.16 -2.58
N LEU A 112 13.02 14.98 -2.24
CA LEU A 112 12.24 13.73 -2.15
C LEU A 112 11.11 13.84 -1.13
N ILE A 113 11.36 14.40 0.07
CA ILE A 113 10.32 14.61 1.08
C ILE A 113 9.19 15.49 0.55
N HIS A 114 9.53 16.60 -0.13
CA HIS A 114 8.53 17.47 -0.73
C HIS A 114 7.69 16.74 -1.79
N ALA A 115 8.34 16.03 -2.73
CA ALA A 115 7.63 15.30 -3.77
C ALA A 115 6.76 14.16 -3.21
N PHE A 116 7.24 13.42 -2.21
CA PHE A 116 6.45 12.36 -1.56
C PHE A 116 5.25 12.91 -0.78
N ASN A 117 5.40 14.05 -0.11
CA ASN A 117 4.29 14.68 0.62
C ASN A 117 3.25 15.24 -0.34
N ASP A 118 3.65 15.94 -1.39
CA ASP A 118 2.72 16.41 -2.44
C ASP A 118 1.96 15.22 -3.05
N ALA A 119 2.67 14.16 -3.47
CA ALA A 119 2.03 12.97 -4.04
C ALA A 119 1.13 12.23 -3.04
N ARG A 120 1.42 12.30 -1.73
CA ARG A 120 0.62 11.68 -0.68
C ARG A 120 -0.69 12.45 -0.44
N ASP A 121 -0.62 13.78 -0.47
CA ASP A 121 -1.75 14.65 -0.14
C ASP A 121 -2.60 14.98 -1.38
N ASP A 122 -2.09 14.70 -2.58
CA ASP A 122 -2.84 14.78 -3.84
C ASP A 122 -3.82 13.60 -3.99
N SER A 123 -5.11 13.90 -3.80
CA SER A 123 -6.20 12.92 -3.97
C SER A 123 -6.33 12.31 -5.37
N SER A 124 -5.67 12.89 -6.38
CA SER A 124 -5.62 12.33 -7.74
C SER A 124 -4.52 11.29 -7.92
N VAL A 125 -3.60 11.12 -6.96
CA VAL A 125 -2.52 10.13 -6.99
C VAL A 125 -2.89 8.92 -6.13
N GLY A 126 -2.78 7.72 -6.70
CA GLY A 126 -3.02 6.46 -5.98
C GLY A 126 -1.77 5.58 -5.83
N VAL A 127 -0.79 5.69 -6.75
CA VAL A 127 0.47 4.94 -6.72
C VAL A 127 1.64 5.86 -7.05
N ILE A 128 2.77 5.65 -6.39
CA ILE A 128 4.02 6.39 -6.63
C ILE A 128 5.08 5.41 -7.12
N ILE A 129 5.71 5.75 -8.24
CA ILE A 129 6.92 5.09 -8.76
C ILE A 129 8.13 5.87 -8.26
N LEU A 130 9.07 5.19 -7.60
CA LEU A 130 10.38 5.73 -7.26
C LEU A 130 11.44 5.06 -8.13
N THR A 131 12.23 5.84 -8.85
CA THR A 131 13.30 5.32 -9.73
C THR A 131 14.54 6.22 -9.73
N GLY A 132 15.59 5.78 -10.42
CA GLY A 132 16.81 6.55 -10.68
C GLY A 132 16.96 6.83 -12.16
N LYS A 133 17.43 8.02 -12.52
CA LYS A 133 17.64 8.39 -13.92
C LYS A 133 18.80 7.58 -14.51
N GLY A 134 18.70 7.26 -15.79
CA GLY A 134 19.74 6.53 -16.54
C GLY A 134 19.74 5.03 -16.25
N THR A 135 20.75 4.35 -16.78
CA THR A 135 20.82 2.87 -16.79
C THR A 135 21.88 2.30 -15.85
N LYS A 136 22.71 3.14 -15.25
CA LYS A 136 23.89 2.72 -14.46
C LYS A 136 23.56 2.35 -13.02
N ALA A 137 22.62 3.07 -12.38
CA ALA A 137 22.28 2.86 -10.97
C ALA A 137 20.89 3.43 -10.66
N PHE A 138 20.13 2.72 -9.84
CA PHE A 138 18.95 3.28 -9.18
C PHE A 138 19.36 4.36 -8.18
N CYS A 139 20.17 3.98 -7.19
CA CYS A 139 20.73 4.85 -6.16
C CYS A 139 21.94 4.15 -5.53
N SER A 140 23.05 4.86 -5.32
CA SER A 140 24.24 4.32 -4.65
C SER A 140 24.33 4.71 -3.16
N GLY A 141 23.24 5.17 -2.57
CA GLY A 141 23.18 5.62 -1.18
C GLY A 141 23.69 7.07 -0.99
N GLY A 142 24.16 7.41 0.21
CA GLY A 142 24.58 8.78 0.51
C GLY A 142 25.91 9.20 -0.13
N ASP A 143 25.95 10.40 -0.70
CA ASP A 143 27.09 10.98 -1.44
C ASP A 143 28.33 11.16 -0.56
N GLN A 144 29.33 10.28 -0.72
CA GLN A 144 30.52 10.25 0.13
C GLN A 144 31.37 11.51 0.08
N ALA A 145 31.27 12.31 -0.99
CA ALA A 145 32.00 13.57 -1.07
C ALA A 145 31.53 14.60 -0.03
N LEU A 146 30.32 14.42 0.52
CA LEU A 146 29.68 15.33 1.48
C LEU A 146 29.64 14.77 2.91
N ARG A 147 30.31 13.64 3.15
CA ARG A 147 30.35 13.00 4.47
C ARG A 147 31.43 13.65 5.33
N SER A 148 31.02 14.20 6.46
CA SER A 148 31.89 14.71 7.52
C SER A 148 31.86 13.78 8.74
N LYS A 149 32.56 14.16 9.82
CA LYS A 149 32.53 13.44 11.10
C LYS A 149 31.11 13.38 11.70
N ASP A 150 30.30 14.40 11.44
CA ASP A 150 28.96 14.56 12.04
C ASP A 150 27.83 14.11 11.10
N GLY A 151 28.16 13.42 10.00
CA GLY A 151 27.21 12.92 9.01
C GLY A 151 27.29 13.68 7.68
N TYR A 152 26.22 13.65 6.89
CA TYR A 152 26.20 14.38 5.62
C TYR A 152 25.84 15.85 5.88
N ALA A 153 26.72 16.75 5.46
CA ALA A 153 26.48 18.18 5.50
C ALA A 153 26.48 18.73 4.08
N ASP A 154 25.48 19.53 3.76
CA ASP A 154 25.42 20.33 2.53
C ASP A 154 25.65 21.82 2.88
N TYR A 155 25.36 22.74 1.97
CA TYR A 155 25.55 24.20 2.15
C TYR A 155 24.95 24.79 3.44
N GLU A 156 23.96 24.13 4.06
CA GLU A 156 23.34 24.57 5.32
C GLU A 156 24.07 24.10 6.60
N ASN A 157 25.19 23.37 6.50
CA ASN A 157 26.07 23.00 7.63
C ASN A 157 25.41 22.28 8.83
N PHE A 158 24.31 21.57 8.62
CA PHE A 158 23.76 20.65 9.62
C PHE A 158 23.99 19.20 9.18
N GLY A 159 24.76 18.44 9.98
CA GLY A 159 24.98 17.01 9.75
C GLY A 159 23.65 16.23 9.86
N ARG A 160 23.30 15.46 8.82
CA ARG A 160 22.12 14.59 8.80
C ARG A 160 22.52 13.16 8.42
N LEU A 161 21.95 12.21 9.19
CA LEU A 161 21.78 10.76 8.99
C LEU A 161 22.89 9.97 8.23
N ASN A 162 23.45 8.94 8.87
CA ASN A 162 24.36 7.99 8.22
C ASN A 162 23.60 6.73 7.78
N VAL A 163 23.53 6.45 6.47
CA VAL A 163 23.08 5.15 5.94
C VAL A 163 23.91 4.80 4.71
N LEU A 164 24.83 3.84 4.85
CA LEU A 164 25.57 3.18 3.78
C LEU A 164 26.06 1.79 4.19
N ASP A 165 26.55 1.03 3.21
CA ASP A 165 27.16 -0.28 3.36
C ASP A 165 28.36 -0.32 4.32
N LEU A 166 28.56 -1.50 4.94
CA LEU A 166 29.59 -1.77 5.95
C LEU A 166 31.02 -1.44 5.49
N GLN A 167 31.30 -1.52 4.19
CA GLN A 167 32.63 -1.32 3.61
C GLN A 167 33.19 0.10 3.84
N VAL A 168 32.33 1.10 4.08
CA VAL A 168 32.74 2.48 4.41
C VAL A 168 32.52 2.85 5.89
N GLY A 169 32.29 1.84 6.74
CA GLY A 169 32.09 2.01 8.18
C GLY A 169 30.71 2.58 8.55
N SER A 170 29.71 2.38 7.69
CA SER A 170 28.31 2.77 7.96
C SER A 170 27.43 1.53 8.12
N PHE A 171 26.21 1.72 8.62
CA PHE A 171 25.23 0.65 8.83
C PHE A 171 23.81 1.20 8.73
N ASP A 172 22.87 0.41 8.21
CA ASP A 172 21.43 0.65 8.36
C ASP A 172 20.89 -0.30 9.44
N ALA A 173 20.80 0.17 10.68
CA ALA A 173 20.22 -0.59 11.79
C ALA A 173 18.69 -0.40 11.92
N GLY A 174 18.04 0.21 10.92
CA GLY A 174 16.59 0.43 10.86
C GLY A 174 15.92 -0.51 9.86
N TYR A 175 15.18 0.06 8.91
CA TYR A 175 14.42 -0.71 7.93
C TYR A 175 15.31 -1.54 7.00
N GLY A 176 16.49 -1.05 6.59
CA GLY A 176 17.36 -1.75 5.64
C GLY A 176 17.85 -3.11 6.13
N SER A 177 18.14 -3.28 7.43
CA SER A 177 18.54 -4.57 7.98
C SER A 177 17.36 -5.39 8.50
N SER A 178 16.40 -4.76 9.20
CA SER A 178 15.29 -5.45 9.84
C SER A 178 14.28 -6.00 8.83
N ILE A 179 13.85 -5.20 7.84
CA ILE A 179 12.89 -5.61 6.81
C ILE A 179 13.54 -6.61 5.86
N MET A 180 14.80 -6.38 5.47
CA MET A 180 15.55 -7.34 4.66
C MET A 180 15.58 -8.72 5.32
N SER A 181 15.79 -8.80 6.64
CA SER A 181 15.75 -10.08 7.36
C SER A 181 14.38 -10.77 7.30
N ARG A 182 13.27 -10.05 7.15
CA ARG A 182 11.93 -10.63 6.94
C ARG A 182 11.72 -11.10 5.50
N LEU A 183 12.27 -10.37 4.53
CA LEU A 183 12.12 -10.69 3.11
C LEU A 183 12.97 -11.91 2.71
N VAL A 184 14.28 -11.87 2.97
CA VAL A 184 15.22 -12.92 2.51
C VAL A 184 15.57 -13.95 3.58
N GLY A 185 15.08 -13.75 4.80
CA GLY A 185 15.39 -14.58 5.96
C GLY A 185 16.71 -14.20 6.66
N PRO A 186 16.86 -14.56 7.94
CA PRO A 186 17.92 -14.03 8.79
C PRO A 186 19.34 -14.51 8.42
N LYS A 187 19.48 -15.68 7.80
CA LYS A 187 20.79 -16.18 7.32
C LYS A 187 21.27 -15.36 6.12
N LYS A 188 20.40 -15.12 5.14
CA LYS A 188 20.76 -14.38 3.93
C LYS A 188 20.94 -12.90 4.21
N ALA A 189 20.11 -12.28 5.04
CA ALA A 189 20.32 -10.89 5.44
C ALA A 189 21.69 -10.70 6.10
N ARG A 190 22.10 -11.60 7.02
CA ARG A 190 23.46 -11.57 7.59
C ARG A 190 24.56 -11.78 6.56
N GLU A 191 24.38 -12.69 5.61
CA GLU A 191 25.33 -12.89 4.51
C GLU A 191 25.51 -11.61 3.68
N MET A 192 24.40 -10.97 3.28
CA MET A 192 24.42 -9.73 2.51
C MET A 192 25.12 -8.60 3.27
N TRP A 193 24.72 -8.36 4.52
CA TRP A 193 25.29 -7.29 5.34
C TRP A 193 26.74 -7.51 5.74
N PHE A 194 27.14 -8.76 6.05
CA PHE A 194 28.50 -9.04 6.54
C PHE A 194 29.51 -9.28 5.42
N LEU A 195 29.05 -9.78 4.26
CA LEU A 195 29.96 -10.09 3.14
C LEU A 195 29.92 -9.04 2.04
N ALA A 196 28.90 -8.17 2.00
CA ALA A 196 28.75 -7.09 1.02
C ALA A 196 28.99 -7.55 -0.43
N ARG A 197 28.41 -8.72 -0.78
CA ARG A 197 28.53 -9.31 -2.11
C ARG A 197 27.54 -8.67 -3.08
N PHE A 198 27.89 -8.68 -4.36
CA PHE A 198 26.96 -8.32 -5.43
C PHE A 198 26.02 -9.50 -5.72
N TYR A 199 24.74 -9.18 -5.90
CA TYR A 199 23.70 -10.13 -6.27
C TYR A 199 23.01 -9.65 -7.55
N THR A 200 22.73 -10.58 -8.45
CA THR A 200 21.96 -10.32 -9.67
C THR A 200 20.47 -10.16 -9.36
N ALA A 201 19.71 -9.56 -10.29
CA ALA A 201 18.26 -9.41 -10.14
C ALA A 201 17.55 -10.77 -9.96
N SER A 202 17.98 -11.80 -10.69
CA SER A 202 17.41 -13.16 -10.58
C SER A 202 17.72 -13.82 -9.22
N GLU A 203 18.91 -13.59 -8.67
CA GLU A 203 19.23 -14.06 -7.31
C GLU A 203 18.39 -13.33 -6.25
N ALA A 204 18.24 -12.01 -6.40
CA ALA A 204 17.41 -11.20 -5.50
C ALA A 204 15.92 -11.62 -5.54
N GLU A 205 15.40 -11.95 -6.72
CA GLU A 205 14.06 -12.50 -6.89
C GLU A 205 13.91 -13.87 -6.22
N LYS A 206 14.85 -14.80 -6.45
CA LYS A 206 14.85 -16.13 -5.80
C LYS A 206 14.88 -16.05 -4.28
N MET A 207 15.50 -15.02 -3.73
CA MET A 207 15.57 -14.78 -2.28
C MET A 207 14.33 -14.07 -1.72
N GLY A 208 13.44 -13.55 -2.57
CA GLY A 208 12.26 -12.78 -2.15
C GLY A 208 12.52 -11.30 -1.89
N LEU A 209 13.68 -10.77 -2.31
CA LEU A 209 13.99 -9.34 -2.19
C LEU A 209 13.36 -8.50 -3.31
N VAL A 210 13.20 -9.09 -4.50
CA VAL A 210 12.62 -8.46 -5.68
C VAL A 210 11.38 -9.26 -6.09
N ASN A 211 10.29 -8.57 -6.45
CA ASN A 211 9.04 -9.24 -6.81
C ASN A 211 9.02 -9.85 -8.21
N ALA A 212 9.70 -9.22 -9.18
CA ALA A 212 9.76 -9.68 -10.56
C ALA A 212 11.02 -9.16 -11.27
N VAL A 213 11.56 -9.95 -12.21
CA VAL A 213 12.68 -9.58 -13.07
C VAL A 213 12.23 -9.46 -14.52
N VAL A 214 12.48 -8.30 -15.13
CA VAL A 214 12.19 -8.03 -16.54
C VAL A 214 13.39 -7.42 -17.26
N PRO A 215 13.49 -7.54 -18.60
CA PRO A 215 14.48 -6.81 -19.38
C PRO A 215 14.38 -5.30 -19.12
N LEU A 216 15.52 -4.61 -19.15
CA LEU A 216 15.60 -3.18 -18.81
C LEU A 216 14.68 -2.32 -19.68
N GLU A 217 14.56 -2.69 -20.96
CA GLU A 217 13.74 -1.97 -21.96
C GLU A 217 12.24 -2.08 -21.65
N LYS A 218 11.83 -3.08 -20.87
CA LYS A 218 10.45 -3.34 -20.47
C LYS A 218 10.15 -2.94 -19.03
N LEU A 219 11.15 -2.45 -18.28
CA LEU A 219 11.01 -2.16 -16.86
C LEU A 219 9.93 -1.12 -16.57
N GLU A 220 9.92 0.00 -17.32
CA GLU A 220 8.92 1.05 -17.13
C GLU A 220 7.52 0.55 -17.48
N GLN A 221 7.38 -0.19 -18.59
CA GLN A 221 6.11 -0.76 -19.01
C GLN A 221 5.53 -1.72 -17.97
N GLU A 222 6.34 -2.65 -17.45
CA GLU A 222 5.88 -3.59 -16.42
C GLU A 222 5.54 -2.87 -15.11
N THR A 223 6.34 -1.86 -14.73
CA THR A 223 6.09 -1.06 -13.52
C THR A 223 4.74 -0.32 -13.61
N VAL A 224 4.46 0.32 -14.74
CA VAL A 224 3.20 1.05 -14.96
C VAL A 224 2.02 0.07 -15.01
N LYS A 225 2.19 -1.10 -15.61
CA LYS A 225 1.20 -2.18 -15.58
C LYS A 225 0.85 -2.57 -14.15
N TRP A 226 1.84 -2.77 -13.28
CA TRP A 226 1.61 -3.06 -11.85
C TRP A 226 0.86 -1.94 -11.15
N CYS A 227 1.21 -0.68 -11.44
CA CYS A 227 0.47 0.47 -10.91
C CYS A 227 -1.00 0.41 -11.32
N ARG A 228 -1.29 0.18 -12.62
CA ARG A 228 -2.65 0.06 -13.15
C ARG A 228 -3.41 -1.13 -12.54
N GLU A 229 -2.74 -2.25 -12.25
CA GLU A 229 -3.33 -3.40 -11.56
C GLU A 229 -3.70 -3.08 -10.11
N ILE A 230 -2.82 -2.40 -9.37
CA ILE A 230 -3.09 -1.94 -8.00
C ILE A 230 -4.32 -1.01 -7.99
N LEU A 231 -4.36 -0.06 -8.93
CA LEU A 231 -5.40 0.98 -9.04
C LEU A 231 -6.79 0.44 -9.40
N ARG A 232 -6.92 -0.82 -9.82
CA ARG A 232 -8.23 -1.48 -10.03
C ARG A 232 -8.91 -1.89 -8.73
N ASN A 233 -8.16 -1.98 -7.64
CA ASN A 233 -8.69 -2.41 -6.35
C ASN A 233 -9.29 -1.23 -5.59
N SER A 234 -10.12 -1.53 -4.58
CA SER A 234 -10.67 -0.50 -3.70
C SER A 234 -9.55 0.30 -3.02
N PRO A 235 -9.47 1.63 -3.20
CA PRO A 235 -8.44 2.46 -2.57
C PRO A 235 -8.46 2.35 -1.04
N THR A 236 -9.66 2.26 -0.45
CA THR A 236 -9.84 2.07 0.99
C THR A 236 -9.28 0.71 1.43
N ALA A 237 -9.55 -0.36 0.69
CA ALA A 237 -9.03 -1.69 1.02
C ALA A 237 -7.50 -1.73 0.96
N ILE A 238 -6.89 -1.16 -0.09
CA ILE A 238 -5.44 -1.08 -0.23
C ILE A 238 -4.81 -0.29 0.92
N ARG A 239 -5.39 0.86 1.28
CA ARG A 239 -4.93 1.69 2.41
C ARG A 239 -4.93 0.90 3.72
N VAL A 240 -6.05 0.26 4.03
CA VAL A 240 -6.27 -0.56 5.23
C VAL A 240 -5.29 -1.74 5.26
N LEU A 241 -5.16 -2.48 4.16
CA LEU A 241 -4.25 -3.63 4.07
C LEU A 241 -2.79 -3.23 4.20
N LYS A 242 -2.37 -2.12 3.57
CA LYS A 242 -1.00 -1.60 3.70
C LYS A 242 -0.68 -1.28 5.16
N SER A 243 -1.58 -0.58 5.85
CA SER A 243 -1.43 -0.33 7.28
C SER A 243 -1.37 -1.65 8.07
N ALA A 244 -2.14 -2.68 7.70
CA ALA A 244 -2.16 -3.99 8.38
C ALA A 244 -0.80 -4.63 8.41
N LEU A 245 -0.20 -4.70 7.23
CA LEU A 245 1.09 -5.33 7.01
C LEU A 245 2.17 -4.57 7.78
N ASN A 246 2.12 -3.24 7.76
CA ASN A 246 3.07 -2.40 8.49
C ASN A 246 2.91 -2.49 10.01
N ALA A 247 1.69 -2.69 10.53
CA ALA A 247 1.44 -2.74 11.97
C ALA A 247 2.15 -3.91 12.67
N VAL A 248 2.36 -5.03 11.97
CA VAL A 248 3.14 -6.16 12.47
C VAL A 248 4.60 -5.79 12.69
N ASP A 249 5.08 -4.87 11.86
CA ASP A 249 6.49 -4.52 11.74
C ASP A 249 6.87 -3.32 12.62
N ASP A 250 5.98 -2.32 12.70
CA ASP A 250 6.18 -1.07 13.41
C ASP A 250 5.68 -1.11 14.87
N GLY A 251 5.08 -2.22 15.29
CA GLY A 251 4.54 -2.39 16.65
C GLY A 251 3.49 -1.33 17.00
N HIS A 252 3.61 -0.70 18.17
CA HIS A 252 2.66 0.34 18.60
C HIS A 252 2.57 1.54 17.65
N SER A 253 3.67 1.91 16.98
CA SER A 253 3.66 3.02 16.00
C SER A 253 2.81 2.68 14.78
N GLY A 254 2.80 1.41 14.35
CA GLY A 254 1.94 0.96 13.27
C GLY A 254 0.46 0.90 13.64
N LEU A 255 0.14 0.54 14.90
CA LEU A 255 -1.24 0.55 15.41
C LEU A 255 -1.84 1.96 15.48
N GLN A 256 -1.04 2.99 15.80
CA GLN A 256 -1.53 4.38 15.86
C GLN A 256 -2.02 4.92 14.51
N VAL A 257 -1.41 4.49 13.40
CA VAL A 257 -1.81 4.91 12.04
C VAL A 257 -3.20 4.37 11.67
N TRP A 258 -3.55 3.19 12.20
CA TRP A 258 -4.83 2.55 11.96
C TRP A 258 -6.01 3.23 12.63
N ASP A 259 -5.84 3.63 13.90
CA ASP A 259 -6.90 4.21 14.71
C ASP A 259 -7.44 5.52 14.08
N VAL A 260 -6.58 6.28 13.40
CA VAL A 260 -6.96 7.54 12.74
C VAL A 260 -7.73 7.32 11.42
N SER A 261 -7.49 6.20 10.73
CA SER A 261 -8.13 5.91 9.43
C SER A 261 -9.60 5.50 9.56
N CYS A 262 -10.05 5.12 10.76
CA CYS A 262 -11.45 4.79 11.04
C CYS A 262 -12.24 6.08 11.32
N GLY A 263 -12.71 6.74 10.25
CA GLY A 263 -13.47 7.99 10.32
C GLY A 263 -14.84 7.86 11.01
N LYS A 264 -15.24 8.93 11.71
CA LYS A 264 -16.41 9.05 12.60
C LYS A 264 -17.80 8.73 12.01
N ASN A 265 -17.94 8.62 10.68
CA ASN A 265 -19.24 8.36 10.03
C ASN A 265 -19.38 6.94 9.45
N GLU A 266 -18.35 6.11 9.55
CA GLU A 266 -18.37 4.69 9.16
C GLU A 266 -17.88 3.80 10.32
N GLY A 267 -18.37 4.10 11.53
CA GLY A 267 -17.99 3.45 12.79
C GLY A 267 -18.21 1.93 12.88
N LEU A 268 -18.66 1.27 11.81
CA LEU A 268 -18.80 -0.19 11.76
C LEU A 268 -17.63 -0.92 11.08
N ILE A 269 -16.87 -0.30 10.17
CA ILE A 269 -15.91 -1.05 9.34
C ILE A 269 -14.60 -1.35 10.10
N GLY A 270 -14.14 -0.42 10.95
CA GLY A 270 -12.98 -0.64 11.83
C GLY A 270 -13.24 -1.67 12.92
N GLY A 271 -14.41 -1.61 13.55
CA GLY A 271 -14.84 -2.56 14.59
C GLY A 271 -15.05 -3.97 14.05
N ALA A 272 -15.57 -4.12 12.83
CA ALA A 272 -15.81 -5.43 12.22
C ALA A 272 -14.51 -6.18 11.91
N THR A 273 -13.42 -5.50 11.52
CA THR A 273 -12.17 -6.17 11.11
C THR A 273 -11.36 -6.67 12.32
N ILE A 274 -11.29 -5.88 13.40
CA ILE A 274 -10.71 -6.32 14.68
C ILE A 274 -11.58 -7.43 15.31
N SER A 275 -12.91 -7.34 15.20
CA SER A 275 -13.81 -8.40 15.65
C SER A 275 -13.63 -9.69 14.83
N LEU A 276 -13.43 -9.61 13.50
CA LEU A 276 -13.20 -10.77 12.63
C LEU A 276 -11.90 -11.52 12.96
N PHE A 277 -10.82 -10.82 13.29
CA PHE A 277 -9.55 -11.47 13.65
C PHE A 277 -9.52 -12.00 15.09
N ASN A 278 -10.27 -11.40 16.01
CA ASN A 278 -10.41 -11.90 17.38
C ASN A 278 -11.53 -12.94 17.58
N THR A 279 -12.45 -13.10 16.63
CA THR A 279 -13.43 -14.19 16.67
C THR A 279 -12.88 -15.44 15.98
N LYS A 280 -12.36 -16.36 16.79
CA LYS A 280 -12.59 -17.79 16.54
C LYS A 280 -14.10 -18.06 16.60
N LYS A 281 -14.84 -17.77 15.53
CA LYS A 281 -16.16 -18.35 15.22
C LYS A 281 -16.00 -19.05 13.88
N GLN A 282 -15.59 -20.32 13.86
CA GLN A 282 -16.45 -21.45 14.19
C GLN A 282 -17.76 -21.37 13.38
N LEU A 283 -17.63 -21.60 12.07
CA LEU A 283 -18.72 -22.08 11.24
C LEU A 283 -19.22 -23.40 11.84
N LYS A 284 -20.35 -23.36 12.57
CA LYS A 284 -21.34 -24.43 12.66
C LYS A 284 -22.56 -23.98 13.46
N THR A 285 -23.65 -23.77 12.71
CA THR A 285 -25.03 -24.19 13.00
C THR A 285 -25.42 -24.46 14.47
N GLY A 286 -26.38 -23.68 14.95
CA GLY A 286 -27.46 -24.18 15.80
C GLY A 286 -27.21 -24.23 17.31
N ARG A 287 -27.96 -23.35 18.02
CA ARG A 287 -28.38 -23.43 19.43
C ARG A 287 -27.30 -23.33 20.51
N HIS A 288 -27.16 -22.09 21.01
CA HIS A 288 -26.64 -21.66 22.31
C HIS A 288 -25.30 -22.24 22.82
N LYS A 289 -24.29 -21.36 22.93
CA LYS A 289 -23.53 -21.13 24.17
C LYS A 289 -22.66 -19.87 24.08
N LEU A 290 -22.82 -19.01 25.08
CA LEU A 290 -22.08 -17.79 25.34
C LEU A 290 -20.66 -18.15 25.83
N ARG A 291 -19.61 -17.49 25.32
CA ARG A 291 -18.30 -17.45 25.98
C ARG A 291 -17.61 -16.12 25.68
N LEU A 292 -17.59 -15.25 26.70
CA LEU A 292 -16.86 -13.98 26.72
C LEU A 292 -15.35 -14.24 26.84
N LEU A 293 -14.54 -13.54 26.06
CA LEU A 293 -13.11 -13.41 26.28
C LEU A 293 -12.84 -11.97 26.75
N LEU A 294 -12.65 -11.79 28.06
CA LEU A 294 -12.21 -10.52 28.64
C LEU A 294 -10.72 -10.34 28.35
N GLY A 295 -10.40 -9.57 27.32
CA GLY A 295 -9.10 -8.92 27.19
C GLY A 295 -9.33 -7.42 27.35
N PHE A 296 -8.87 -6.83 28.46
CA PHE A 296 -8.92 -5.40 28.80
C PHE A 296 -10.17 -4.83 29.51
N LEU A 297 -10.58 -5.43 30.64
CA LEU A 297 -11.31 -4.68 31.68
C LEU A 297 -10.68 -4.93 33.06
N ARG A 298 -10.44 -3.85 33.83
CA ARG A 298 -9.99 -3.95 35.22
C ARG A 298 -11.03 -4.77 36.01
N LYS A 299 -10.55 -5.69 36.86
CA LYS A 299 -11.33 -6.72 37.59
C LYS A 299 -12.62 -6.26 38.30
N ASN A 300 -12.81 -4.97 38.55
CA ASN A 300 -13.95 -4.44 39.31
C ASN A 300 -15.11 -3.88 38.46
N GLU A 301 -14.96 -3.71 37.15
CA GLU A 301 -16.02 -3.10 36.31
C GLU A 301 -16.96 -4.11 35.64
N GLY A 302 -16.56 -5.39 35.56
CA GLY A 302 -17.36 -6.44 34.91
C GLY A 302 -18.70 -6.71 35.62
N SER A 303 -18.73 -6.62 36.96
CA SER A 303 -19.95 -6.87 37.74
C SER A 303 -21.00 -5.76 37.62
N HIS A 304 -20.57 -4.54 37.26
CA HIS A 304 -21.48 -3.41 37.05
C HIS A 304 -22.13 -3.48 35.67
N LEU A 305 -21.35 -3.86 34.65
CA LEU A 305 -21.83 -4.08 33.28
C LEU A 305 -22.82 -5.24 33.19
N GLU A 306 -22.58 -6.37 33.87
CA GLU A 306 -23.56 -7.48 33.91
C GLU A 306 -24.90 -7.07 34.53
N LYS A 307 -24.89 -6.20 35.55
CA LYS A 307 -26.13 -5.67 36.15
C LYS A 307 -26.88 -4.74 35.20
N LEU A 308 -26.16 -3.92 34.44
CA LEU A 308 -26.75 -3.01 33.46
C LEU A 308 -27.35 -3.77 32.27
N VAL A 309 -26.65 -4.79 31.76
CA VAL A 309 -27.16 -5.66 30.68
C VAL A 309 -28.42 -6.40 31.13
N ASN A 310 -28.41 -6.99 32.34
CA ASN A 310 -29.62 -7.65 32.88
C ASN A 310 -30.80 -6.68 33.07
N LYS A 311 -30.54 -5.43 33.45
CA LYS A 311 -31.59 -4.40 33.56
C LYS A 311 -32.13 -3.99 32.19
N TYR A 312 -31.27 -3.89 31.17
CA TYR A 312 -31.68 -3.60 29.80
C TYR A 312 -32.52 -4.74 29.20
N GLU A 313 -32.10 -6.00 29.34
CA GLU A 313 -32.84 -7.17 28.85
C GLU A 313 -34.22 -7.32 29.53
N ARG A 314 -34.36 -6.84 30.76
CA ARG A 314 -35.64 -6.78 31.50
C ARG A 314 -36.46 -5.53 31.22
N GLY A 315 -36.03 -4.67 30.29
CA GLY A 315 -36.74 -3.43 29.92
C GLY A 315 -36.75 -2.35 31.00
N GLN A 316 -35.85 -2.44 32.00
CA GLN A 316 -35.78 -1.51 33.13
C GLN A 316 -34.92 -0.27 32.84
N ILE A 317 -34.28 -0.20 31.68
CA ILE A 317 -33.49 0.94 31.21
C ILE A 317 -33.92 1.23 29.77
N GLN A 318 -34.35 2.46 29.49
CA GLN A 318 -34.66 2.89 28.13
C GLN A 318 -33.38 3.13 27.32
N ARG A 319 -33.44 2.78 26.04
CA ARG A 319 -32.40 3.07 25.06
C ARG A 319 -32.31 4.59 24.90
N VAL A 320 -31.13 5.14 25.16
CA VAL A 320 -30.80 6.53 24.82
C VAL A 320 -29.99 6.46 23.54
N ASP A 321 -30.39 7.26 22.54
CA ASP A 321 -29.72 7.35 21.23
C ASP A 321 -28.30 7.95 21.35
#